data_AF-A0ABC8RNK6-F1
#
_entry.id   AF-A0ABC8RNK6-F1
#
_cell.length_a   1.000
_cell.length_b   1.000
_cell.length_c   1.000
_cell.angle_alpha   90.00
_cell.angle_beta   90.00
_cell.angle_gamma   90.00
#
_symmetry.space_group_name_H-M   'P 1'
#
loop_
_entity.id
_entity.type
_entity.pdbx_description
1 polymer ?
#
loop_
_entity_poly.entity_id
_entity_poly.type
_entity_poly.pdbx_seq_one_letter_code
_entity_poly.pdbx_strand_id
1 'polypeptide(L)'
;MAILSDYEEEKVHKPTTKPSSSSATTKPFSAVLDPSNALGFLERAFEFLARESDLFKSDSVVTDVNALLRTVKEKVEAQERKEKEKIEGNVKAERKVKVEAAPPVGVKVPKEEDARMTDAKDDEKKAHRAPNKGNGLDLEKYSWGQSLQEVTVNVLVPSGTKSRFVVCEIKKNHLKVGLKGQPPIIDGEFFKPVKPDDCYWSLGPNGMVEVFGEGGS
;
A
#
# COMPACT_ATOMS: atom_id res chain seq x y z
N MET A 1 -94.73 -1.99 7.32
CA MET A 1 -93.95 -0.75 7.57
C MET A 1 -93.01 -1.09 8.73
N ALA A 2 -91.69 -1.02 8.69
CA ALA A 2 -90.71 -0.42 7.79
C ALA A 2 -89.46 -1.32 7.66
N ILE A 3 -88.63 -1.00 6.67
CA ILE A 3 -87.40 -1.66 6.21
C ILE A 3 -86.17 -1.03 6.91
N LEU A 4 -85.02 -1.72 6.83
CA LEU A 4 -83.61 -1.26 6.87
C LEU A 4 -82.84 -1.84 8.07
N SER A 5 -82.00 -2.87 7.91
CA SER A 5 -80.77 -2.99 7.11
C SER A 5 -79.63 -2.13 7.64
N ASP A 6 -78.56 -2.83 8.03
CA ASP A 6 -77.14 -2.49 7.89
C ASP A 6 -76.64 -1.11 8.35
N TYR A 7 -75.80 -1.15 9.38
CA TYR A 7 -74.62 -0.30 9.42
C TYR A 7 -73.49 -1.01 10.16
N GLU A 8 -72.67 -1.72 9.38
CA GLU A 8 -71.35 -2.19 9.76
C GLU A 8 -70.36 -1.01 9.67
N GLU A 9 -69.79 -0.57 10.78
CA GLU A 9 -68.55 0.21 10.75
C GLU A 9 -67.65 -0.21 11.92
N GLU A 10 -66.49 -0.73 11.55
CA GLU A 10 -65.55 -1.43 12.41
C GLU A 10 -64.96 -0.56 13.52
N LYS A 11 -64.55 -1.26 14.58
CA LYS A 11 -63.91 -0.75 15.80
C LYS A 11 -62.83 0.30 15.51
N VAL A 12 -63.04 1.50 16.06
CA VAL A 12 -61.98 2.44 16.41
C VAL A 12 -60.99 1.77 17.36
N HIS A 13 -59.77 1.51 16.89
CA HIS A 13 -58.64 1.11 17.73
C HIS A 13 -57.56 2.19 17.72
N LYS A 14 -57.55 2.92 18.84
CA LYS A 14 -56.49 3.68 19.50
C LYS A 14 -55.09 3.60 18.85
N PRO A 15 -54.41 4.75 18.62
CA PRO A 15 -53.04 4.75 18.13
C PRO A 15 -52.13 4.19 19.23
N THR A 16 -51.61 2.99 19.00
CA THR A 16 -50.43 2.50 19.73
C THR A 16 -49.26 2.66 18.78
N THR A 17 -48.54 3.75 18.97
CA THR A 17 -47.23 4.01 18.40
C THR A 17 -46.27 2.91 18.88
N LYS A 18 -46.15 1.84 18.09
CA LYS A 18 -44.94 1.03 18.07
C LYS A 18 -43.92 1.80 17.22
N PRO A 19 -42.68 2.03 17.70
CA PRO A 19 -41.61 2.41 16.79
C PRO A 19 -41.40 1.20 15.87
N SER A 20 -41.94 1.27 14.66
CA SER A 20 -41.56 0.38 13.58
C SER A 20 -40.07 0.58 13.38
N SER A 21 -39.26 -0.34 13.90
CA SER A 21 -37.87 -0.45 13.49
C SER A 21 -37.91 -0.79 12.01
N SER A 22 -37.77 0.23 11.16
CA SER A 22 -37.50 0.02 9.74
C SER A 22 -36.18 -0.72 9.68
N SER A 23 -36.26 -2.03 9.50
CA SER A 23 -35.10 -2.85 9.17
C SER A 23 -34.57 -2.32 7.84
N ALA A 24 -33.57 -1.45 7.89
CA ALA A 24 -32.88 -0.98 6.71
C ALA A 24 -32.35 -2.22 5.98
N THR A 25 -33.02 -2.58 4.89
CA THR A 25 -32.65 -3.75 4.09
C THR A 25 -31.37 -3.37 3.36
N THR A 26 -30.23 -3.89 3.82
CA THR A 26 -28.95 -3.67 3.17
C THR A 26 -28.94 -4.38 1.83
N LYS A 27 -28.57 -3.66 0.77
CA LYS A 27 -28.52 -4.20 -0.59
C LYS A 27 -27.05 -4.47 -0.96
N PRO A 28 -26.72 -5.68 -1.48
CA PRO A 28 -25.35 -6.01 -1.82
C PRO A 28 -24.88 -5.20 -3.04
N PHE A 29 -23.64 -4.71 -2.97
CA PHE A 29 -22.95 -4.07 -4.10
C PHE A 29 -21.64 -4.81 -4.36
N SER A 30 -21.36 -5.11 -5.63
CA SER A 30 -20.12 -5.72 -6.08
C SER A 30 -19.61 -5.01 -7.33
N ALA A 31 -18.39 -4.51 -7.27
CA ALA A 31 -17.66 -3.95 -8.40
C ALA A 31 -16.17 -4.23 -8.24
N VAL A 32 -15.48 -4.41 -9.35
CA VAL A 32 -14.03 -4.63 -9.39
C VAL A 32 -13.36 -3.30 -9.71
N LEU A 33 -12.39 -2.90 -8.88
CA LEU A 33 -11.56 -1.73 -9.15
C LEU A 33 -10.50 -2.09 -10.20
N ASP A 34 -10.66 -1.57 -11.41
CA ASP A 34 -9.58 -1.54 -12.41
C ASP A 34 -8.77 -0.24 -12.24
N PRO A 35 -7.49 -0.31 -11.85
CA PRO A 35 -6.68 0.88 -11.68
C PRO A 35 -6.43 1.68 -12.97
N SER A 36 -6.56 1.05 -14.14
CA SER A 36 -6.49 1.73 -15.44
C SER A 36 -7.78 2.47 -15.78
N ASN A 37 -8.89 2.11 -15.11
CA ASN A 37 -10.20 2.73 -15.26
C ASN A 37 -10.91 2.92 -13.91
N ALA A 38 -10.29 3.70 -13.02
CA ALA A 38 -10.87 3.97 -11.70
C ALA A 38 -12.22 4.71 -11.78
N LEU A 39 -12.43 5.52 -12.83
CA LEU A 39 -13.69 6.22 -13.05
C LEU A 39 -14.84 5.25 -13.35
N GLY A 40 -14.59 4.17 -14.10
CA GLY A 40 -15.60 3.15 -14.37
C GLY A 40 -16.04 2.36 -13.13
N PHE A 41 -15.20 2.30 -12.08
CA PHE A 41 -15.61 1.77 -10.77
C PHE A 41 -16.58 2.73 -10.06
N LEU A 42 -16.24 4.02 -10.05
CA LEU A 42 -17.08 5.06 -9.43
C LEU A 42 -18.42 5.20 -10.14
N GLU A 43 -18.45 5.11 -11.47
CA GLU A 43 -19.68 5.11 -12.27
C GLU A 43 -20.62 3.99 -11.82
N ARG A 44 -20.13 2.75 -11.69
CA ARG A 44 -20.96 1.63 -11.20
C ARG A 44 -21.45 1.82 -9.77
N ALA A 45 -20.62 2.40 -8.90
CA ALA A 45 -21.02 2.72 -7.53
C ALA A 45 -22.11 3.80 -7.50
N PHE A 46 -21.98 4.85 -8.33
CA PHE A 46 -22.98 5.90 -8.45
C PHE A 46 -24.27 5.40 -9.10
N GLU A 47 -24.21 4.55 -10.12
CA GLU A 47 -25.39 3.90 -10.69
C GLU A 47 -26.14 3.05 -9.65
N PHE A 48 -25.41 2.28 -8.84
CA PHE A 48 -26.02 1.50 -7.76
C PHE A 48 -26.68 2.42 -6.73
N LEU A 49 -25.99 3.48 -6.30
CA LEU A 49 -26.55 4.47 -5.39
C LEU A 49 -27.77 5.18 -5.98
N ALA A 50 -27.79 5.47 -7.28
CA ALA A 50 -28.94 6.08 -7.95
C ALA A 50 -30.17 5.14 -7.98
N ARG A 51 -29.95 3.82 -8.07
CA ARG A 51 -31.04 2.82 -8.05
C ARG A 51 -31.55 2.55 -6.64
N GLU A 52 -30.64 2.52 -5.67
CA GLU A 52 -30.93 1.99 -4.34
C GLU A 52 -31.10 3.07 -3.27
N SER A 53 -30.84 4.33 -3.59
CA SER A 53 -30.94 5.46 -2.66
C SER A 53 -31.48 6.73 -3.32
N ASP A 54 -31.85 7.69 -2.48
CA ASP A 54 -32.34 9.01 -2.90
C ASP A 54 -31.20 10.05 -3.03
N LEU A 55 -29.94 9.63 -2.97
CA LEU A 55 -28.77 10.52 -2.98
C LEU A 55 -28.77 11.50 -4.17
N PHE A 56 -29.22 11.06 -5.35
CA PHE A 56 -29.23 11.88 -6.57
C PHE A 56 -30.52 12.70 -6.76
N LYS A 57 -31.47 12.61 -5.82
CA LYS A 57 -32.68 13.45 -5.83
C LYS A 57 -32.44 14.82 -5.20
N SER A 58 -31.30 15.01 -4.50
CA SER A 58 -30.94 16.30 -3.92
C SER A 58 -30.15 17.15 -4.92
N ASP A 59 -30.49 18.44 -5.00
CA ASP A 59 -29.76 19.42 -5.81
C ASP A 59 -28.33 19.68 -5.27
N SER A 60 -28.06 19.27 -4.03
CA SER A 60 -26.75 19.42 -3.39
C SER A 60 -25.77 18.28 -3.72
N VAL A 61 -26.21 17.18 -4.34
CA VAL A 61 -25.40 15.96 -4.49
C VAL A 61 -24.02 16.22 -5.09
N VAL A 62 -23.95 17.09 -6.11
CA VAL A 62 -22.68 17.44 -6.77
C VAL A 62 -21.78 18.23 -5.82
N THR A 63 -22.34 19.15 -5.04
CA THR A 63 -21.61 19.95 -4.07
C THR A 63 -21.09 19.08 -2.92
N ASP A 64 -21.92 18.17 -2.42
CA ASP A 64 -21.58 17.27 -1.32
C ASP A 64 -20.49 16.27 -1.71
N VAL A 65 -20.61 15.68 -2.91
CA VAL A 65 -19.58 14.80 -3.48
C VAL A 65 -18.27 15.56 -3.68
N ASN A 66 -18.31 16.78 -4.21
CA ASN A 66 -17.11 17.61 -4.36
C ASN A 66 -16.46 17.99 -3.02
N ALA A 67 -17.26 18.28 -1.99
CA ALA A 67 -16.76 18.55 -0.64
C ALA A 67 -16.04 17.31 -0.08
N LEU A 68 -16.64 16.13 -0.23
CA LEU A 68 -16.03 14.87 0.17
C LEU A 68 -14.73 14.59 -0.59
N LEU A 69 -14.70 14.83 -1.91
CA LEU A 69 -13.50 14.68 -2.73
C LEU A 69 -12.36 15.59 -2.24
N ARG A 70 -12.65 16.85 -1.90
CA ARG A 70 -11.66 17.78 -1.33
C ARG A 70 -11.11 17.25 -0.01
N THR A 71 -11.98 16.80 0.89
CA THR A 71 -11.54 16.22 2.18
C THR A 71 -10.68 14.97 1.99
N VAL A 72 -11.02 14.08 1.07
CA VAL A 72 -10.21 12.88 0.78
C VAL A 72 -8.86 13.28 0.19
N LYS A 73 -8.83 14.22 -0.76
CA LYS A 73 -7.60 14.74 -1.36
C LYS A 73 -6.69 15.37 -0.29
N GLU A 74 -7.23 16.21 0.56
CA GLU A 74 -6.48 16.82 1.67
C GLU A 74 -5.92 15.76 2.64
N LYS A 75 -6.69 14.71 2.94
CA LYS A 75 -6.22 13.61 3.79
C LYS A 75 -5.07 12.81 3.14
N VAL A 76 -5.16 12.55 1.84
CA VAL A 76 -4.08 11.88 1.09
C VAL A 76 -2.83 12.74 1.10
N GLU A 77 -2.94 14.03 0.75
CA GLU A 77 -1.80 14.96 0.76
C GLU A 77 -1.21 15.14 2.16
N ALA A 78 -2.05 15.22 3.21
CA ALA A 78 -1.58 15.31 4.59
C ALA A 78 -0.91 14.02 5.06
N GLN A 79 -1.38 12.85 4.61
CA GLN A 79 -0.74 11.57 4.89
C GLN A 79 0.64 11.50 4.22
N GLU A 80 0.74 11.88 2.95
CA GLU A 80 2.02 11.94 2.24
C GLU A 80 3.00 12.93 2.88
N ARG A 81 2.52 14.10 3.35
CA ARG A 81 3.37 15.07 4.07
C ARG A 81 3.86 14.51 5.41
N LYS A 82 2.98 13.91 6.21
CA LYS A 82 3.34 13.28 7.49
C LYS A 82 4.32 12.13 7.30
N GLU A 83 4.16 11.35 6.23
CA GLU A 83 5.09 10.28 5.87
C GLU A 83 6.47 10.85 5.54
N LYS A 84 6.55 11.90 4.72
CA LYS A 84 7.81 12.60 4.42
C LYS A 84 8.47 13.23 5.65
N GLU A 85 7.71 13.90 6.52
CA GLU A 85 8.23 14.51 7.76
C GLU A 85 8.74 13.45 8.75
N LYS A 86 8.08 12.29 8.84
CA LYS A 86 8.52 11.18 9.69
C LYS A 86 9.84 10.56 9.18
N ILE A 87 9.98 10.44 7.86
CA ILE A 87 11.23 10.01 7.22
C ILE A 87 12.35 11.03 7.50
N GLU A 88 12.09 12.33 7.32
CA GLU A 88 13.09 13.38 7.59
C GLU A 88 13.47 13.50 9.07
N GLY A 89 12.52 13.33 9.98
CA GLY A 89 12.74 13.32 11.43
C GLY A 89 13.62 12.15 11.88
N ASN A 90 13.38 10.96 11.33
CA ASN A 90 14.17 9.77 11.62
C ASN A 90 15.62 9.93 11.09
N VAL A 91 15.78 10.47 9.88
CA VAL A 91 17.12 10.76 9.29
C VAL A 91 17.90 11.81 10.09
N LYS A 92 17.23 12.82 10.66
CA LYS A 92 17.88 13.84 11.51
C LYS A 92 18.25 13.31 12.90
N ALA A 93 17.45 12.40 13.47
CA ALA A 93 17.76 11.74 14.74
C ALA A 93 18.99 10.82 14.60
N GLU A 94 19.07 10.03 13.52
CA GLU A 94 20.23 9.17 13.24
C GLU A 94 21.52 9.97 12.96
N ARG A 95 21.41 11.18 12.37
CA ARG A 95 22.57 12.06 12.16
C ARG A 95 23.10 12.71 13.43
N LYS A 96 22.26 12.95 14.46
CA LYS A 96 22.72 13.56 15.73
C LYS A 96 23.46 12.58 16.65
N VAL A 97 23.25 11.26 16.50
CA VAL A 97 23.96 10.25 17.31
C VAL A 97 25.39 10.00 16.79
N LYS A 98 25.71 10.34 15.53
CA LYS A 98 27.01 10.02 14.90
C LYS A 98 28.07 11.13 14.99
N VAL A 99 27.82 12.25 15.68
CA VAL A 99 28.78 13.38 15.75
C VAL A 99 29.74 13.31 16.94
N GLU A 100 29.50 12.46 17.95
CA GLU A 100 30.28 12.51 19.21
C GLU A 100 31.23 11.32 19.47
N ALA A 101 31.64 10.58 18.43
CA ALA A 101 32.61 9.51 18.61
C ALA A 101 33.62 9.39 17.45
N ALA A 102 34.67 10.21 17.51
CA ALA A 102 36.02 9.90 17.03
C ALA A 102 37.00 10.72 17.89
N PRO A 103 38.24 10.27 18.22
CA PRO A 103 39.12 9.40 17.40
C PRO A 103 39.96 8.38 18.26
N PRO A 104 41.12 7.84 17.84
CA PRO A 104 41.57 7.28 16.54
C PRO A 104 42.10 5.82 16.63
N VAL A 105 42.14 5.16 15.46
CA VAL A 105 43.13 4.19 14.92
C VAL A 105 43.96 3.31 15.89
N GLY A 106 43.80 1.98 15.74
CA GLY A 106 44.74 0.96 16.22
C GLY A 106 44.48 -0.42 15.62
N VAL A 107 45.30 -0.83 14.65
CA VAL A 107 45.27 -2.12 13.94
C VAL A 107 45.56 -3.30 14.87
N LYS A 108 44.79 -4.40 14.78
CA LYS A 108 45.24 -5.81 14.90
C LYS A 108 44.14 -6.79 14.47
N VAL A 109 44.52 -7.76 13.64
CA VAL A 109 43.83 -8.96 13.12
C VAL A 109 44.56 -10.18 13.75
N PRO A 110 44.10 -11.47 13.86
CA PRO A 110 42.88 -12.19 13.38
C PRO A 110 42.22 -13.23 14.37
N LYS A 111 41.10 -13.85 13.92
CA LYS A 111 40.85 -15.33 13.82
C LYS A 111 39.73 -16.02 14.67
N GLU A 112 38.82 -16.67 13.91
CA GLU A 112 37.98 -17.90 14.05
C GLU A 112 36.96 -18.16 15.20
N GLU A 113 35.77 -18.63 14.74
CA GLU A 113 34.82 -19.68 15.22
C GLU A 113 34.48 -19.74 16.72
N ASP A 114 33.21 -19.86 17.16
CA ASP A 114 32.30 -20.99 16.91
C ASP A 114 30.88 -20.71 17.50
N ALA A 115 29.90 -21.42 16.94
CA ALA A 115 28.69 -21.96 17.55
C ALA A 115 27.61 -21.07 18.24
N ARG A 116 26.52 -20.95 17.46
CA ARG A 116 25.17 -21.47 17.74
C ARG A 116 24.19 -20.67 18.63
N MET A 117 23.13 -20.29 17.91
CA MET A 117 21.70 -20.51 18.22
C MET A 117 21.10 -19.78 19.42
N THR A 118 20.18 -18.86 19.12
CA THR A 118 18.80 -19.06 19.57
C THR A 118 17.83 -18.71 18.44
N ASP A 119 17.16 -19.76 17.98
CA ASP A 119 15.84 -19.77 17.38
C ASP A 119 14.94 -18.64 17.94
N ALA A 120 14.45 -17.78 17.06
CA ALA A 120 13.22 -17.05 17.29
C ALA A 120 12.33 -17.35 16.08
N LYS A 121 11.55 -18.43 16.23
CA LYS A 121 10.29 -18.60 15.52
C LYS A 121 9.45 -17.35 15.76
N ASP A 122 9.48 -16.46 14.79
CA ASP A 122 8.48 -15.43 14.68
C ASP A 122 7.31 -16.01 13.85
N ASP A 123 6.48 -16.76 14.56
CA ASP A 123 5.12 -17.14 14.14
C ASP A 123 4.24 -15.88 14.23
N GLU A 124 4.59 -14.84 13.49
CA GLU A 124 3.83 -13.61 13.38
C GLU A 124 2.98 -13.67 12.12
N LYS A 125 1.69 -13.96 12.34
CA LYS A 125 0.54 -13.45 11.58
C LYS A 125 0.94 -12.89 10.21
N LYS A 126 1.06 -13.76 9.21
CA LYS A 126 0.90 -13.35 7.81
C LYS A 126 -0.52 -12.82 7.65
N ALA A 127 -0.74 -11.57 8.04
CA ALA A 127 -1.68 -10.71 7.36
C ALA A 127 -1.32 -10.88 5.89
N HIS A 128 -2.21 -11.54 5.16
CA HIS A 128 -2.04 -11.85 3.75
C HIS A 128 -2.03 -10.51 3.02
N ARG A 129 -0.88 -9.81 3.01
CA ARG A 129 -0.73 -8.54 2.33
C ARG A 129 -0.97 -8.85 0.87
N ALA A 130 -1.99 -8.21 0.30
CA ALA A 130 -2.31 -8.41 -1.09
C ALA A 130 -1.06 -8.06 -1.92
N PRO A 131 -0.69 -8.90 -2.91
CA PRO A 131 0.37 -8.56 -3.84
C PRO A 131 0.09 -7.22 -4.50
N ASN A 132 1.14 -6.48 -4.83
CA ASN A 132 1.01 -5.29 -5.67
C ASN A 132 0.60 -5.69 -7.10
N LYS A 133 0.33 -4.70 -7.97
CA LYS A 133 -0.06 -4.95 -9.38
C LYS A 133 0.95 -5.80 -10.15
N GLY A 134 2.21 -5.81 -9.72
CA GLY A 134 3.28 -6.61 -10.29
C GLY A 134 3.45 -7.98 -9.63
N ASN A 135 2.45 -8.53 -8.94
CA ASN A 135 2.56 -9.81 -8.22
C ASN A 135 3.71 -9.89 -7.19
N GLY A 136 4.17 -8.74 -6.70
CA GLY A 136 5.21 -8.64 -5.69
C GLY A 136 4.73 -7.84 -4.48
N LEU A 137 5.62 -7.06 -3.87
CA LEU A 137 5.35 -6.33 -2.64
C LEU A 137 5.93 -4.93 -2.67
N ASP A 138 5.17 -3.98 -2.14
CA ASP A 138 5.65 -2.63 -1.87
C ASP A 138 6.16 -2.53 -0.43
N LEU A 139 7.44 -2.17 -0.27
CA LEU A 139 8.06 -1.84 1.01
C LEU A 139 8.43 -0.36 1.05
N GLU A 140 8.85 0.11 2.22
CA GLU A 140 9.18 1.53 2.44
C GLU A 140 10.39 2.01 1.62
N LYS A 141 11.41 1.16 1.44
CA LYS A 141 12.68 1.54 0.78
C LYS A 141 12.82 1.04 -0.65
N TYR A 142 12.06 0.01 -1.00
CA TYR A 142 12.06 -0.59 -2.33
C TYR A 142 10.72 -1.30 -2.56
N SER A 143 10.32 -1.42 -3.82
CA SER A 143 9.24 -2.31 -4.22
C SER A 143 9.78 -3.33 -5.19
N TRP A 144 9.11 -4.46 -5.30
CA TRP A 144 9.43 -5.43 -6.32
C TRP A 144 8.16 -5.97 -6.95
N GLY A 145 8.27 -6.36 -8.21
CA GLY A 145 7.27 -7.08 -8.97
C GLY A 145 7.92 -8.24 -9.72
N GLN A 146 7.11 -9.20 -10.14
CA GLN A 146 7.51 -10.35 -10.92
C GLN A 146 6.49 -10.63 -12.02
N SER A 147 7.01 -11.01 -13.18
CA SER A 147 6.26 -11.69 -14.24
C SER A 147 6.64 -13.18 -14.24
N LEU A 148 6.15 -13.94 -15.23
CA LEU A 148 6.61 -15.33 -15.41
C LEU A 148 8.10 -15.41 -15.80
N GLN A 149 8.65 -14.34 -16.38
CA GLN A 149 9.97 -14.34 -17.02
C GLN A 149 11.01 -13.66 -16.14
N GLU A 150 10.65 -12.57 -15.47
CA GLU A 150 11.60 -11.70 -14.79
C GLU A 150 11.05 -11.13 -13.48
N VAL A 151 11.98 -10.69 -12.63
CA VAL A 151 11.72 -9.91 -11.43
C VAL A 151 12.27 -8.51 -11.62
N THR A 152 11.47 -7.50 -11.30
CA THR A 152 11.86 -6.09 -11.31
C THR A 152 11.88 -5.57 -9.89
N VAL A 153 13.01 -5.01 -9.46
CA VAL A 153 13.17 -4.38 -8.14
C VAL A 153 13.42 -2.89 -8.32
N ASN A 154 12.58 -2.07 -7.68
CA ASN A 154 12.64 -0.62 -7.73
C ASN A 154 13.11 -0.09 -6.38
N VAL A 155 14.29 0.53 -6.33
CA VAL A 155 14.87 1.10 -5.11
C VAL A 155 14.84 2.61 -5.16
N LEU A 156 14.28 3.24 -4.13
CA LEU A 156 14.22 4.69 -4.02
C LEU A 156 15.57 5.23 -3.55
N VAL A 157 16.18 6.11 -4.34
CA VAL A 157 17.40 6.83 -4.00
C VAL A 157 17.16 8.34 -4.01
N PRO A 158 17.92 9.13 -3.24
CA PRO A 158 17.73 10.58 -3.19
C PRO A 158 17.85 11.24 -4.58
N SER A 159 17.04 12.25 -4.84
CA SER A 159 17.07 13.02 -6.10
C SER A 159 18.47 13.60 -6.35
N GLY A 160 18.92 13.54 -7.61
CA GLY A 160 20.26 13.98 -7.99
C GLY A 160 21.37 12.95 -7.76
N THR A 161 21.03 11.73 -7.31
CA THR A 161 21.95 10.59 -7.33
C THR A 161 22.45 10.36 -8.75
N LYS A 162 23.77 10.19 -8.92
CA LYS A 162 24.38 9.82 -10.20
C LYS A 162 24.72 8.34 -10.19
N SER A 163 24.67 7.67 -11.34
CA SER A 163 24.90 6.22 -11.45
C SER A 163 26.23 5.77 -10.83
N ARG A 164 27.29 6.60 -10.91
CA ARG A 164 28.60 6.31 -10.29
C ARG A 164 28.59 6.15 -8.77
N PHE A 165 27.52 6.60 -8.10
CA PHE A 165 27.35 6.47 -6.65
C PHE A 165 26.44 5.30 -6.28
N VAL A 166 25.79 4.66 -7.25
CA VAL A 166 25.00 3.46 -7.02
C VAL A 166 25.93 2.25 -7.02
N VAL A 167 25.78 1.40 -6.01
CA VAL A 167 26.43 0.09 -5.91
C VAL A 167 25.34 -0.95 -6.08
N CYS A 168 25.37 -1.66 -7.19
CA CYS A 168 24.48 -2.78 -7.47
C CYS A 168 25.35 -4.00 -7.79
N GLU A 169 25.30 -5.00 -6.91
CA GLU A 169 25.95 -6.30 -7.11
C GLU A 169 24.86 -7.37 -7.22
N ILE A 170 24.82 -8.03 -8.37
CA ILE A 170 23.88 -9.10 -8.66
C ILE A 170 24.69 -10.39 -8.78
N LYS A 171 24.48 -11.32 -7.85
CA LYS A 171 25.07 -12.66 -7.86
C LYS A 171 23.97 -13.68 -8.06
N LYS A 172 24.35 -14.91 -8.42
CA LYS A 172 23.41 -16.00 -8.69
C LYS A 172 22.32 -16.15 -7.61
N ASN A 173 22.69 -16.06 -6.34
CA ASN A 173 21.75 -16.23 -5.23
C ASN A 173 21.63 -14.99 -4.33
N HIS A 174 22.21 -13.84 -4.71
CA HIS A 174 22.32 -12.70 -3.80
C HIS A 174 22.19 -11.37 -4.53
N LEU A 175 21.41 -10.46 -3.95
CA LEU A 175 21.25 -9.09 -4.43
C LEU A 175 21.75 -8.12 -3.37
N LYS A 176 22.63 -7.21 -3.81
CA LYS A 176 23.03 -6.07 -3.00
C LYS A 176 22.85 -4.78 -3.78
N VAL A 177 22.05 -3.86 -3.25
CA VAL A 177 21.77 -2.55 -3.86
C VAL A 177 21.91 -1.46 -2.81
N GLY A 178 22.65 -0.40 -3.12
CA GLY A 178 22.80 0.73 -2.22
C GLY A 178 23.60 1.88 -2.82
N LEU A 179 24.02 2.81 -1.95
CA LEU A 179 24.85 3.94 -2.33
C LEU A 179 26.27 3.77 -1.80
N LYS A 180 27.25 4.20 -2.59
CA LYS A 180 28.67 4.13 -2.22
C LYS A 180 28.92 4.92 -0.93
N GLY A 181 29.47 4.24 0.08
CA GLY A 181 29.75 4.83 1.40
C GLY A 181 28.55 4.92 2.35
N GLN A 182 27.39 4.37 1.96
CA GLN A 182 26.21 4.21 2.82
C GLN A 182 25.94 2.72 3.09
N PRO A 183 25.15 2.38 4.12
CA PRO A 183 24.61 1.03 4.28
C PRO A 183 23.81 0.61 3.03
N PRO A 184 23.92 -0.66 2.59
CA PRO A 184 23.11 -1.17 1.48
C PRO A 184 21.62 -1.09 1.83
N ILE A 185 20.80 -0.73 0.84
CA ILE A 185 19.34 -0.65 0.96
C ILE A 185 18.74 -2.07 0.89
N ILE A 186 19.31 -2.90 0.02
CA ILE A 186 19.02 -4.33 -0.11
C ILE A 186 20.34 -5.07 0.05
N ASP A 187 20.37 -6.06 0.93
CA ASP A 187 21.47 -7.02 1.08
C ASP A 187 20.86 -8.34 1.52
N GLY A 188 20.58 -9.24 0.57
CA GLY A 188 19.84 -10.45 0.85
C GLY A 188 19.87 -11.48 -0.28
N GLU A 189 19.51 -12.70 0.07
CA GLU A 189 19.48 -13.82 -0.86
C GLU A 189 18.20 -13.82 -1.70
N PHE A 190 18.32 -14.20 -2.97
CA PHE A 190 17.18 -14.42 -3.83
C PHE A 190 16.43 -15.69 -3.42
N PHE A 191 15.11 -15.69 -3.61
CA PHE A 191 14.29 -16.88 -3.38
C PHE A 191 14.66 -18.04 -4.33
N LYS A 192 15.09 -17.72 -5.56
CA LYS A 192 15.59 -18.66 -6.56
C LYS A 192 16.83 -18.11 -7.24
N PRO A 193 17.72 -18.97 -7.77
CA PRO A 193 18.89 -18.52 -8.50
C PRO A 193 18.50 -17.72 -9.75
N VAL A 194 19.22 -16.62 -9.99
CA VAL A 194 19.15 -15.81 -11.21
C VAL A 194 20.39 -16.05 -12.07
N LYS A 195 20.32 -15.71 -13.36
CA LYS A 195 21.49 -15.69 -14.25
C LYS A 195 22.08 -14.28 -14.24
N PRO A 196 23.22 -14.02 -13.58
CA PRO A 196 23.76 -12.66 -13.46
C PRO A 196 24.08 -12.01 -14.81
N ASP A 197 24.44 -12.81 -15.81
CA ASP A 197 24.75 -12.33 -17.17
C ASP A 197 23.53 -11.74 -17.89
N ASP A 198 22.32 -12.19 -17.52
CA ASP A 198 21.04 -11.72 -18.06
C ASP A 198 20.40 -10.65 -17.15
N CYS A 199 21.08 -10.27 -16.05
CA CYS A 199 20.60 -9.26 -15.13
C CYS A 199 21.24 -7.90 -15.44
N TYR A 200 20.45 -6.83 -15.35
CA TYR A 200 20.96 -5.48 -15.50
C TYR A 200 20.22 -4.52 -14.57
N TRP A 201 20.82 -3.35 -14.35
CA TRP A 201 20.20 -2.29 -13.59
C TRP A 201 20.30 -0.95 -14.30
N SER A 202 19.32 -0.08 -14.05
CA SER A 202 19.30 1.28 -14.58
C SER A 202 18.95 2.28 -13.46
N LEU A 203 19.30 3.55 -13.68
CA LEU A 203 18.92 4.64 -12.79
C LEU A 203 17.98 5.59 -13.53
N GLY A 204 16.74 5.65 -13.10
CA GLY A 204 15.71 6.54 -13.61
C GLY A 204 15.93 8.01 -13.19
N PRO A 205 15.39 8.97 -13.97
CA PRO A 205 15.53 10.41 -13.73
C PRO A 205 14.87 10.89 -12.43
N ASN A 206 13.96 10.10 -11.87
CA ASN A 206 13.28 10.32 -10.59
C ASN A 206 14.07 9.80 -9.38
N GLY A 207 15.29 9.27 -9.56
CA GLY A 207 16.04 8.65 -8.46
C GLY A 207 15.51 7.25 -8.12
N MET A 208 15.10 6.49 -9.12
CA MET A 208 14.69 5.09 -8.96
C MET A 208 15.75 4.18 -9.58
N VAL A 209 16.30 3.25 -8.81
CA VAL A 209 17.17 2.20 -9.35
C VAL A 209 16.29 1.00 -9.67
N GLU A 210 16.26 0.61 -10.94
CA GLU A 210 15.50 -0.55 -11.41
C GLU A 210 16.48 -1.70 -11.66
N VAL A 211 16.25 -2.85 -11.05
CA VAL A 211 17.03 -4.07 -11.25
C VAL A 211 16.15 -5.11 -11.92
N PHE A 212 16.61 -5.67 -13.03
CA PHE A 212 15.95 -6.73 -13.80
C PHE A 212 16.72 -8.03 -13.58
N GLY A 213 16.01 -9.10 -13.26
CA GLY A 213 16.59 -10.44 -13.14
C GLY A 213 15.72 -11.51 -13.75
N GLU A 214 16.26 -12.25 -14.72
CA GLU A 214 15.61 -13.41 -15.31
C GLU A 214 15.79 -14.65 -14.42
N GLY A 215 14.70 -15.39 -14.20
CA GLY A 215 14.73 -16.62 -13.41
C GLY A 215 15.53 -17.71 -14.12
N GLY A 216 16.54 -18.28 -13.47
CA GLY A 216 17.23 -19.46 -13.98
C GLY A 216 16.26 -20.65 -14.03
N SER A 217 16.12 -21.26 -15.21
CA SER A 217 15.40 -22.54 -15.40
C SER A 217 16.04 -23.68 -14.61
#